data_AF-A0A2V5UVE7-F1
#
_entry.id   AF-A0A2V5UVE7-F1
#
_cell.length_a   1.000
_cell.length_b   1.000
_cell.length_c   1.000
_cell.angle_alpha   90.00
_cell.angle_beta   90.00
_cell.angle_gamma   90.00
#
_symmetry.space_group_name_H-M   'P 1'
#
loop_
_entity.id
_entity.type
_entity.pdbx_description
1 polymer ?
#
loop_
_entity_poly.entity_id
_entity_poly.type
_entity_poly.pdbx_seq_one_letter_code
_entity_poly.pdbx_strand_id
1 'polypeptide(L)'
;MGAEITAILRAASERGLPSLLIGANAIVLLGYIRNTVDLDLLVPEQSRSQWLDLLRELGYRVFHGVEAFAQFEPADKTGAPVDLMFVEEATWEKLIAGAREMDLSGQRVLVPGQNISWP
;
A
#
# COMPACT_ATOMS: atom_id res chain seq x y z
N MET A 1 -10.70 -9.46 3.03
CA MET A 1 -9.28 -9.10 2.85
C MET A 1 -8.45 -10.33 3.20
N GLY A 2 -7.41 -10.64 2.43
CA GLY A 2 -6.52 -11.77 2.74
C GLY A 2 -5.71 -11.52 4.02
N ALA A 3 -5.41 -12.57 4.78
CA ALA A 3 -4.66 -12.47 6.05
C ALA A 3 -3.29 -11.77 5.90
N GLU A 4 -2.68 -11.91 4.72
CA GLU A 4 -1.39 -11.32 4.37
C GLU A 4 -1.43 -9.79 4.27
N ILE A 5 -2.46 -9.22 3.62
CA ILE A 5 -2.62 -7.76 3.54
C ILE A 5 -2.74 -7.17 4.95
N THR A 6 -3.53 -7.81 5.82
CA THR A 6 -3.64 -7.41 7.23
C THR A 6 -2.31 -7.50 7.96
N ALA A 7 -1.48 -8.51 7.67
CA ALA A 7 -0.15 -8.66 8.26
C ALA A 7 0.82 -7.55 7.80
N ILE A 8 0.81 -7.20 6.50
CA ILE A 8 1.61 -6.10 5.94
C ILE A 8 1.22 -4.77 6.60
N LEU A 9 -0.07 -4.44 6.60
CA LEU A 9 -0.57 -3.19 7.18
C LEU A 9 -0.28 -3.08 8.67
N ARG A 10 -0.40 -4.20 9.42
CA ARG A 10 -0.03 -4.26 10.83
C ARG A 10 1.46 -4.01 11.03
N ALA A 11 2.32 -4.72 10.31
CA ALA A 11 3.77 -4.60 10.46
C ALA A 11 4.26 -3.20 10.07
N ALA A 12 3.67 -2.59 9.03
CA ALA A 12 3.93 -1.21 8.66
C ALA A 12 3.51 -0.23 9.78
N SER A 13 2.32 -0.40 10.35
CA SER A 13 1.82 0.40 11.47
C SER A 13 2.70 0.29 12.71
N GLU A 14 3.10 -0.92 13.09
CA GLU A 14 3.99 -1.19 14.24
C GLU A 14 5.38 -0.54 14.07
N ARG A 15 5.83 -0.36 12.82
CA ARG A 15 7.08 0.33 12.47
C ARG A 15 6.92 1.83 12.23
N GLY A 16 5.69 2.36 12.29
CA GLY A 16 5.39 3.75 11.97
C GLY A 16 5.63 4.10 10.50
N LEU A 17 5.52 3.13 9.59
CA LEU A 17 5.74 3.37 8.17
C LEU A 17 4.53 4.08 7.53
N PRO A 18 4.74 5.26 6.93
CA PRO A 18 3.67 5.99 6.26
C PRO A 18 3.25 5.27 4.97
N SER A 19 1.93 5.15 4.77
CA SER A 19 1.32 4.69 3.52
C SER A 19 -0.08 5.25 3.34
N LEU A 20 -0.43 5.46 2.07
CA LEU A 20 -1.76 5.80 1.62
C LEU A 20 -2.24 4.66 0.72
N LEU A 21 -3.31 3.98 1.12
CA LEU A 21 -3.90 2.90 0.33
C LEU A 21 -4.61 3.50 -0.89
N ILE A 22 -4.15 3.13 -2.08
CA ILE A 22 -4.66 3.60 -3.37
C ILE A 22 -5.24 2.40 -4.16
N GLY A 23 -5.82 2.65 -5.35
CA GLY A 23 -6.34 1.58 -6.20
C GLY A 23 -7.81 1.19 -5.98
N ALA A 24 -8.43 0.61 -7.02
CA ALA A 24 -9.86 0.30 -7.07
C ALA A 24 -10.33 -0.72 -6.00
N ASN A 25 -9.41 -1.51 -5.44
CA ASN A 25 -9.69 -2.42 -4.32
C ASN A 25 -9.80 -1.70 -2.96
N ALA A 26 -9.23 -0.49 -2.81
CA ALA A 26 -9.41 0.35 -1.64
C ALA A 26 -10.86 0.82 -1.46
N ILE A 27 -11.63 0.83 -2.55
CA ILE A 27 -13.02 1.34 -2.60
C ILE A 27 -14.05 0.20 -2.78
N VAL A 28 -13.69 -0.93 -3.38
CA VAL A 28 -14.62 -2.04 -3.73
C VAL A 28 -14.75 -3.12 -2.64
N LEU A 29 -14.29 -2.86 -1.41
CA LEU A 29 -14.67 -3.64 -0.21
C LEU A 29 -16.15 -3.41 0.22
N LEU A 30 -17.05 -3.29 -0.76
CA LEU A 30 -18.51 -3.34 -0.64
C LEU A 30 -19.14 -4.52 -1.44
N GLY A 31 -18.34 -5.50 -1.89
CA GLY A 31 -18.86 -6.86 -2.11
C GLY A 31 -18.75 -7.48 -3.51
N TYR A 32 -17.60 -7.44 -4.18
CA TYR A 32 -17.36 -8.33 -5.32
C TYR A 32 -16.01 -9.05 -5.29
N ILE A 33 -16.05 -10.30 -5.76
CA ILE A 33 -14.96 -11.28 -5.81
C ILE A 33 -14.19 -11.07 -7.12
N ARG A 34 -12.97 -10.52 -7.05
CA ARG A 34 -11.93 -10.74 -8.07
C ARG A 34 -10.86 -11.65 -7.46
N ASN A 35 -10.33 -12.57 -8.27
CA ASN A 35 -9.46 -13.66 -7.84
C ASN A 35 -8.03 -13.25 -7.47
N THR A 36 -7.62 -12.00 -7.70
CA THR A 36 -6.38 -11.43 -7.14
C THR A 36 -6.68 -9.98 -6.81
N VAL A 37 -6.54 -9.63 -5.53
CA VAL A 37 -6.67 -8.25 -5.03
C VAL A 37 -5.26 -7.78 -4.80
N ASP A 38 -4.72 -6.97 -5.71
CA ASP A 38 -3.41 -6.33 -5.51
C ASP A 38 -3.53 -5.28 -4.40
N LEU A 39 -2.47 -5.11 -3.61
CA LEU A 39 -2.35 -4.08 -2.59
C LEU A 39 -1.55 -2.91 -3.15
N ASP A 40 -2.23 -1.85 -3.58
CA ASP A 40 -1.58 -0.64 -4.09
C ASP A 40 -1.37 0.38 -2.96
N LEU A 41 -0.11 0.73 -2.69
CA LEU A 41 0.25 1.72 -1.69
C LEU A 41 1.03 2.86 -2.32
N LEU A 42 0.67 4.08 -1.95
CA LEU A 42 1.46 5.27 -2.19
C LEU A 42 2.23 5.58 -0.91
N VAL A 43 3.54 5.74 -1.02
CA VAL A 43 4.44 5.93 0.12
C VAL A 43 5.42 7.07 -0.17
N PRO A 44 5.86 7.84 0.84
CA PRO A 44 6.87 8.87 0.64
C PRO A 44 8.22 8.25 0.28
N GLU A 45 8.94 8.88 -0.63
CA GLU A 45 10.24 8.44 -1.13
C GLU A 45 11.25 8.15 -0.01
N GLN A 46 11.20 8.93 1.08
CA GLN A 46 12.08 8.82 2.24
C GLN A 46 11.88 7.52 3.02
N SER A 47 10.70 6.88 2.92
CA SER A 47 10.41 5.60 3.55
C SER A 47 10.64 4.41 2.61
N ARG A 48 11.10 4.64 1.37
CA ARG A 48 11.34 3.60 0.35
C ARG A 48 12.13 2.42 0.91
N SER A 49 13.34 2.67 1.43
CA SER A 49 14.22 1.60 1.91
C SER A 49 13.54 0.73 2.97
N GLN A 50 12.85 1.36 3.92
CA GLN A 50 12.14 0.67 4.99
C GLN A 50 10.98 -0.19 4.49
N TRP A 51 10.26 0.28 3.47
CA TRP A 51 9.21 -0.49 2.79
C TRP A 51 9.77 -1.68 2.01
N LEU A 52 10.88 -1.49 1.27
CA LEU A 52 11.54 -2.58 0.56
C LEU A 52 12.01 -3.66 1.53
N ASP A 53 12.58 -3.25 2.67
CA ASP A 53 13.08 -4.16 3.70
C ASP A 53 11.94 -4.90 4.40
N LEU A 54 10.86 -4.21 4.78
CA LEU A 54 9.66 -4.85 5.35
C LEU A 54 9.10 -5.93 4.42
N LEU A 55 8.89 -5.62 3.14
CA LEU A 55 8.32 -6.58 2.19
C LEU A 55 9.24 -7.79 1.98
N ARG A 56 10.57 -7.57 1.92
CA ARG A 56 11.55 -8.66 1.85
C ARG A 56 11.52 -9.55 3.09
N GLU A 57 11.42 -8.98 4.28
CA GLU A 57 11.30 -9.72 5.55
C GLU A 57 10.02 -10.56 5.61
N LEU A 58 8.94 -10.08 4.98
CA LEU A 58 7.68 -10.80 4.82
C LEU A 58 7.69 -11.82 3.67
N GLY A 59 8.83 -12.03 3.02
CA GLY A 59 9.00 -13.05 1.98
C GLY A 59 8.59 -12.61 0.57
N TYR A 60 8.35 -11.32 0.34
CA TYR A 60 8.08 -10.79 -0.99
C TYR A 60 9.37 -10.52 -1.75
N ARG A 61 9.30 -10.67 -3.08
CA ARG A 61 10.42 -10.38 -3.99
C ARG A 61 10.02 -9.25 -4.92
N VAL A 62 10.97 -8.35 -5.18
CA VAL A 62 10.79 -7.33 -6.21
C VAL A 62 10.67 -8.04 -7.56
N PHE A 63 9.53 -7.87 -8.22
CA PHE A 63 9.23 -8.42 -9.53
C PHE A 63 9.63 -7.44 -10.65
N HIS A 64 9.36 -6.14 -10.45
CA HIS A 64 9.72 -5.06 -11.36
C HIS A 64 9.93 -3.75 -10.59
N GLY A 65 10.91 -2.92 -10.97
CA GLY A 65 11.01 -1.56 -10.44
C GLY A 65 12.40 -0.93 -10.53
N VAL A 66 12.45 0.26 -11.13
CA VAL A 66 13.51 1.26 -10.92
C VAL A 66 12.86 2.64 -10.98
N GLU A 67 13.18 3.48 -9.99
CA GLU A 67 12.65 4.83 -9.77
C GLU A 67 11.25 4.87 -9.11
N ALA A 68 10.19 5.34 -9.76
CA ALA A 68 8.96 5.76 -9.06
C ALA A 68 8.02 4.62 -8.60
N PHE A 69 8.29 3.38 -8.99
CA PHE A 69 7.38 2.26 -8.78
C PHE A 69 8.12 0.95 -8.52
N ALA A 70 7.63 0.16 -7.57
CA ALA A 70 8.13 -1.19 -7.28
C ALA A 70 6.97 -2.16 -7.06
N GLN A 71 6.92 -3.18 -7.91
CA GLN A 71 5.98 -4.30 -7.80
C GLN A 71 6.64 -5.47 -7.10
N PHE A 72 5.89 -6.09 -6.20
CA PHE A 72 6.30 -7.22 -5.39
C PHE A 72 5.34 -8.39 -5.58
N GLU A 73 5.93 -9.59 -5.68
CA GLU A 73 5.19 -10.84 -5.66
C GLU A 73 5.58 -11.66 -4.43
N PRO A 74 4.62 -12.39 -3.81
CA PRO A 74 4.94 -13.35 -2.76
C PRO A 74 5.76 -14.50 -3.35
N ALA A 75 6.78 -14.96 -2.61
CA ALA A 75 7.71 -15.98 -3.12
C ALA A 75 7.03 -17.32 -3.48
N ASP A 76 5.91 -17.66 -2.85
CA ASP A 76 5.14 -18.88 -3.10
C ASP A 76 3.99 -18.69 -4.11
N LYS A 77 3.77 -17.46 -4.62
CA LYS A 77 2.69 -17.08 -5.54
C LYS A 77 1.27 -17.37 -5.03
N THR A 78 1.11 -17.57 -3.71
CA THR A 78 -0.20 -17.85 -3.11
C THR A 78 -0.88 -16.60 -2.56
N GLY A 79 -0.12 -15.51 -2.46
CA GLY A 79 -0.58 -14.23 -1.92
C GLY A 79 -0.91 -13.14 -2.94
N ALA A 80 -1.37 -12.00 -2.43
CA ALA A 80 -1.65 -10.81 -3.21
C ALA A 80 -0.35 -10.07 -3.59
N PRO A 81 -0.13 -9.69 -4.86
CA PRO A 81 0.92 -8.75 -5.23
C PRO A 81 0.80 -7.42 -4.46
N VAL A 82 1.95 -6.77 -4.24
CA VAL A 82 2.02 -5.46 -3.58
C VAL A 82 2.69 -4.48 -4.53
N ASP A 83 2.02 -3.38 -4.80
CA ASP A 83 2.51 -2.31 -5.66
C ASP A 83 2.81 -1.08 -4.80
N LEU A 84 4.08 -0.66 -4.80
CA LEU A 84 4.53 0.55 -4.14
C LEU A 84 4.75 1.65 -5.18
N MET A 85 4.03 2.76 -5.02
CA MET A 85 4.28 4.00 -5.74
C MET A 85 4.96 5.00 -4.82
N PHE A 86 6.17 5.42 -5.19
CA PHE A 86 6.96 6.37 -4.42
C PHE A 86 6.67 7.80 -4.89
N VAL A 87 6.45 8.70 -3.94
CA VAL A 87 6.26 10.13 -4.23
C VAL A 87 7.21 10.99 -3.41
N GLU A 88 7.57 12.15 -3.95
CA GLU A 88 8.31 13.15 -3.19
C GLU A 88 7.50 13.71 -2.01
N GLU A 89 8.20 14.26 -1.01
CA GLU A 89 7.59 14.76 0.24
C GLU A 89 6.49 15.79 -0.03
N ALA A 90 6.73 16.74 -0.95
CA ALA A 90 5.75 17.79 -1.26
C ALA A 90 4.45 17.25 -1.86
N THR A 91 4.51 16.11 -2.55
CA THR A 91 3.34 15.43 -3.09
C THR A 91 2.66 14.60 -1.99
N TRP A 92 3.45 13.92 -1.16
CA TRP A 92 2.96 13.20 0.01
C TRP A 92 2.13 14.10 0.95
N GLU A 93 2.67 15.25 1.36
CA GLU A 93 2.01 16.21 2.25
C GLU A 93 0.64 16.66 1.73
N LYS A 94 0.53 16.95 0.42
CA LYS A 94 -0.73 17.34 -0.22
C LYS A 94 -1.75 16.21 -0.20
N LEU A 95 -1.32 14.99 -0.45
CA LEU A 95 -2.19 13.83 -0.49
C LEU A 95 -2.73 13.49 0.91
N ILE A 96 -1.88 13.50 1.93
CA ILE A 96 -2.30 13.20 3.31
C ILE A 96 -3.18 14.30 3.90
N ALA A 97 -2.99 15.56 3.50
CA ALA A 97 -3.85 16.66 3.94
C ALA A 97 -5.32 16.47 3.52
N GLY A 98 -5.55 15.78 2.40
CA GLY A 98 -6.89 15.41 1.91
C GLY A 98 -7.29 13.97 2.22
N ALA A 99 -6.44 13.19 2.90
CA ALA A 99 -6.72 11.79 3.21
C ALA A 99 -7.70 11.66 4.38
N ARG A 100 -8.34 10.50 4.45
CA ARG A 100 -9.17 10.10 5.59
C ARG A 100 -8.70 8.77 6.14
N GLU A 101 -8.88 8.59 7.43
CA GLU A 101 -8.70 7.27 8.05
C GLU A 101 -9.87 6.33 7.72
N MET A 102 -9.56 5.06 7.62
CA MET A 102 -10.51 3.97 7.45
C MET A 102 -10.04 2.75 8.24
N ASP A 103 -10.98 2.07 8.89
CA ASP A 103 -10.69 0.75 9.49
C ASP A 103 -10.80 -0.32 8.41
N LEU A 104 -9.72 -1.06 8.20
CA LEU A 104 -9.67 -2.24 7.36
C LEU A 104 -9.27 -3.44 8.21
N SER A 105 -10.27 -4.25 8.59
CA SER A 105 -10.06 -5.45 9.38
C SER A 105 -9.28 -5.18 10.69
N GLY A 106 -9.59 -4.07 11.36
CA GLY A 106 -8.94 -3.65 12.60
C GLY A 106 -7.59 -2.94 12.42
N GLN A 107 -7.17 -2.66 11.19
CA GLN A 107 -6.02 -1.81 10.88
C GLN A 107 -6.49 -0.43 10.43
N ARG A 108 -5.98 0.62 11.06
CA ARG A 108 -6.21 1.99 10.61
C ARG A 108 -5.32 2.29 9.42
N VAL A 109 -5.93 2.64 8.29
CA VAL A 109 -5.22 3.03 7.08
C VAL A 109 -5.68 4.39 6.60
N LEU A 110 -4.79 5.11 5.91
CA LEU A 110 -5.16 6.30 5.17
C LEU A 110 -5.63 5.92 3.77
N VAL A 111 -6.70 6.56 3.31
CA VAL A 111 -7.17 6.49 1.91
C VAL A 111 -7.38 7.90 1.35
N PRO A 112 -7.27 8.09 0.03
CA PRO A 112 -7.62 9.34 -0.63
C PRO A 112 -9.03 9.82 -0.24
N GLY A 113 -9.17 11.12 0.06
CA GLY A 113 -10.47 11.76 0.18
C GLY A 113 -11.19 11.86 -1.18
N GLN A 114 -12.51 12.01 -1.16
CA GLN A 114 -13.39 12.07 -2.36
C GLN A 114 -13.13 13.27 -3.29
N ASN A 115 -12.17 14.14 -2.97
CA ASN A 115 -11.89 15.41 -3.67
C ASN A 115 -10.46 15.52 -4.22
N ILE A 116 -9.73 14.40 -4.32
CA ILE A 116 -8.37 14.41 -4.88
C ILE A 116 -8.46 14.36 -6.40
N SER A 117 -8.29 15.52 -7.03
CA SER A 117 -8.02 15.64 -8.47
C SER A 117 -6.54 15.32 -8.71
N TRP A 118 -6.27 14.25 -9.46
CA TRP A 118 -4.93 13.97 -9.98
C TRP A 118 -4.52 15.09 -10.96
N PRO A 119 -3.28 15.61 -10.89
CA PRO A 119 -2.77 16.52 -11.90
C PRO A 119 -2.67 15.86 -13.28
#